data_AF-A0A419FEH6-F1
#
_entry.id   AF-A0A419FEH6-F1
#
_cell.length_a   1.000
_cell.length_b   1.000
_cell.length_c   1.000
_cell.angle_alpha   90.00
_cell.angle_beta   90.00
_cell.angle_gamma   90.00
#
_symmetry.space_group_name_H-M   'P 1'
#
loop_
_entity.id
_entity.type
_entity.pdbx_description
1 polymer ?
#
loop_
_entity_poly.entity_id
_entity_poly.type
_entity_poly.pdbx_seq_one_letter_code
_entity_poly.pdbx_strand_id
1 'polypeptide(L)' 'MTTEYHQALQMAQDPDTPPEVLRRLADLPGLAVKVALRLNPSTPAEVRDRLAAVLGALCKYEMYARPKGGNRG' A
#
# COMPACT_ATOMS: atom_id res chain seq x y z
N MET A 1 14.58 -5.65 12.65
CA MET A 1 13.23 -5.74 12.05
C MET A 1 12.25 -5.97 13.19
N THR A 2 11.53 -4.95 13.63
CA THR A 2 10.70 -4.98 14.84
C THR A 2 9.33 -5.61 14.57
N THR A 3 8.74 -6.23 15.60
CA THR A 3 7.42 -6.88 15.58
C THR A 3 6.32 -5.91 15.09
N GLU A 4 6.45 -4.64 15.44
CA GLU A 4 5.52 -3.56 15.08
C GLU A 4 5.36 -3.38 13.56
N TYR A 5 6.44 -3.56 12.79
CA TYR A 5 6.39 -3.45 11.33
C TYR A 5 5.61 -4.61 10.70
N HIS A 6 5.78 -5.83 11.21
CA HIS A 6 5.03 -6.99 10.72
C HIS A 6 3.55 -6.86 11.05
N GLN A 7 3.23 -6.38 12.25
CA GLN A 7 1.84 -6.15 12.65
C GLN A 7 1.18 -5.06 11.79
N ALA A 8 1.89 -3.97 11.51
CA ALA A 8 1.45 -2.93 10.58
C ALA A 8 1.18 -3.48 9.18
N LEU A 9 2.04 -4.39 8.69
CA LEU A 9 1.85 -5.03 7.39
C LEU A 9 0.64 -5.95 7.37
N GLN A 10 0.42 -6.75 8.44
CA GLN A 10 -0.76 -7.61 8.55
C GLN A 10 -2.04 -6.79 8.55
N MET A 11 -2.13 -5.76 9.39
CA MET A 11 -3.28 -4.84 9.42
C MET A 11 -3.50 -4.16 8.06
N ALA A 12 -2.42 -3.75 7.38
CA ALA A 12 -2.55 -3.14 6.06
C ALA A 12 -3.08 -4.12 4.99
N GLN A 13 -2.85 -5.43 5.14
CA GLN A 13 -3.37 -6.45 4.23
C GLN A 13 -4.77 -6.95 4.62
N ASP A 14 -5.15 -6.78 5.88
CA ASP A 14 -6.40 -7.27 6.41
C ASP A 14 -7.58 -6.36 6.01
N PRO A 15 -8.54 -6.86 5.21
CA PRO A 15 -9.71 -6.09 4.80
C PRO A 15 -10.64 -5.72 5.96
N ASP A 16 -10.57 -6.40 7.10
CA ASP A 16 -11.40 -6.07 8.26
C ASP A 16 -10.77 -4.96 9.13
N THR A 17 -9.56 -4.49 8.77
CA THR A 17 -8.90 -3.42 9.51
C THR A 17 -9.65 -2.09 9.32
N PRO A 18 -9.97 -1.39 10.43
CA PRO A 18 -10.70 -0.13 10.36
C PRO A 18 -9.96 0.95 9.57
N PRO A 19 -10.70 1.82 8.83
CA PRO A 19 -10.11 2.87 8.02
C PRO A 19 -9.28 3.88 8.83
N GLU A 20 -9.64 4.17 10.09
CA GLU A 20 -8.81 5.02 10.97
C GLU A 20 -7.42 4.41 11.24
N VAL A 21 -7.34 3.09 11.37
CA VAL A 21 -6.07 2.37 11.56
C VAL A 21 -5.26 2.44 10.27
N LEU A 22 -5.89 2.17 9.12
CA LEU A 22 -5.26 2.25 7.80
C LEU A 22 -4.68 3.67 7.51
N ARG A 23 -5.36 4.74 7.95
CA ARG A 23 -4.82 6.12 7.89
C ARG A 23 -3.51 6.25 8.65
N ARG A 24 -3.44 5.75 9.88
CA ARG A 24 -2.21 5.82 10.71
C ARG A 24 -1.07 5.01 10.09
N LEU A 25 -1.38 3.86 9.52
CA LEU A 25 -0.39 3.02 8.84
C LEU A 25 0.20 3.69 7.59
N ALA A 26 -0.55 4.57 6.92
CA ALA A 26 -0.07 5.28 5.73
C ALA A 26 1.09 6.25 6.04
N ASP A 27 1.18 6.73 7.27
CA ASP A 27 2.24 7.62 7.73
C ASP A 27 3.50 6.85 8.19
N LEU A 28 3.43 5.52 8.32
CA LEU A 28 4.59 4.72 8.73
C LEU A 28 5.69 4.69 7.65
N PRO A 29 6.97 4.65 8.06
CA PRO A 29 8.09 4.42 7.16
C PRO A 29 8.11 2.95 6.72
N GLY A 30 7.46 2.64 5.59
CA GLY A 30 7.38 1.27 5.09
C GLY A 30 6.77 1.19 3.70
N LEU A 31 7.59 0.92 2.68
CA LEU A 31 7.09 0.79 1.31
C LEU A 31 6.14 -0.41 1.19
N ALA A 32 6.42 -1.52 1.88
CA ALA A 32 5.56 -2.70 1.86
C ALA A 32 4.19 -2.43 2.50
N VAL A 33 4.15 -1.71 3.62
CA VAL A 33 2.90 -1.30 4.28
C VAL A 33 2.09 -0.40 3.34
N LYS A 34 2.72 0.59 2.71
CA LYS A 34 2.08 1.50 1.75
C LYS A 34 1.51 0.77 0.53
N VAL A 35 2.23 -0.24 0.02
CA VAL A 35 1.73 -1.08 -1.08
C VAL A 35 0.56 -1.95 -0.63
N ALA A 36 0.65 -2.57 0.55
CA ALA A 36 -0.45 -3.35 1.13
C ALA A 36 -1.72 -2.52 1.30
N LEU A 37 -1.61 -1.32 1.89
CA LEU A 37 -2.73 -0.39 2.03
C LEU A 37 -3.41 -0.09 0.70
N ARG A 38 -2.65 0.11 -0.38
CA ARG A 38 -3.27 0.39 -1.68
C ARG A 38 -3.92 -0.83 -2.34
N LEU A 39 -3.53 -2.03 -1.95
CA LEU A 39 -4.16 -3.28 -2.38
C LEU A 39 -5.39 -3.62 -1.52
N ASN A 40 -5.45 -3.11 -0.30
CA ASN A 40 -6.57 -3.33 0.61
C ASN A 40 -7.82 -2.54 0.17
N PRO A 41 -8.98 -3.20 0.00
CA PRO A 41 -10.23 -2.56 -0.41
C PRO A 41 -10.81 -1.63 0.67
N SER A 42 -10.53 -1.89 1.94
CA SER A 42 -11.03 -1.09 3.07
C SER A 42 -10.25 0.20 3.29
N THR A 43 -9.15 0.38 2.55
CA THR A 43 -8.38 1.63 2.59
C THR A 43 -9.18 2.76 1.92
N PRO A 44 -9.42 3.86 2.64
CA PRO A 44 -10.14 5.01 2.10
C PRO A 44 -9.50 5.57 0.82
N ALA A 45 -10.32 6.07 -0.09
CA ALA A 45 -9.88 6.64 -1.36
C ALA A 45 -8.83 7.75 -1.19
N GLU A 46 -9.04 8.66 -0.22
CA GLU A 46 -8.10 9.74 0.13
C GLU A 46 -6.69 9.21 0.44
N VAL A 47 -6.61 8.10 1.18
CA VAL A 47 -5.35 7.46 1.53
C VAL A 47 -4.75 6.77 0.30
N ARG A 48 -5.56 6.06 -0.48
CA ARG A 48 -5.12 5.41 -1.73
C ARG A 48 -4.53 6.40 -2.72
N ASP A 49 -5.14 7.58 -2.88
CA ASP A 49 -4.68 8.62 -3.80
C ASP A 49 -3.36 9.24 -3.35
N ARG A 50 -3.24 9.54 -2.04
CA ARG A 50 -1.98 10.01 -1.45
C ARG A 50 -0.86 8.98 -1.65
N LEU A 51 -1.17 7.70 -1.44
CA LEU A 51 -0.23 6.60 -1.65
C LEU A 51 0.09 6.40 -3.14
N ALA A 52 -0.86 6.61 -4.05
CA ALA A 52 -0.64 6.54 -5.49
C ALA A 52 0.34 7.64 -5.96
N ALA A 53 0.25 8.85 -5.41
CA ALA A 53 1.22 9.92 -5.71
C ALA A 53 2.64 9.56 -5.23
N VAL A 54 2.77 9.11 -3.98
CA VAL A 54 4.08 8.72 -3.39
C VAL A 54 4.66 7.51 -4.09
N LEU A 55 3.87 6.45 -4.24
CA LEU A 55 4.31 5.22 -4.87
C LEU A 55 4.47 5.38 -6.38
N GLY A 56 3.74 6.28 -7.04
CA GLY A 56 3.89 6.63 -8.45
C GLY A 56 5.19 7.40 -8.71
N ALA A 57 5.55 8.32 -7.82
CA ALA A 57 6.84 8.99 -7.85
C ALA A 57 8.01 7.98 -7.66
N LEU A 58 7.83 6.99 -6.78
CA LEU A 58 8.80 5.90 -6.58
C LEU A 58 8.74 4.83 -7.70
N CYS A 59 7.58 4.65 -8.33
CA CYS A 59 7.33 3.73 -9.45
C CYS A 59 8.09 4.14 -10.70
N LYS A 60 8.38 5.44 -10.85
CA LYS A 60 9.28 5.94 -11.89
C LYS A 60 10.68 5.34 -11.79
N TYR A 61 11.08 4.85 -10.61
CA TYR A 61 12.42 4.35 -10.36
C TYR A 61 12.53 2.82 -10.45
N GLU A 62 11.78 1.99 -9.71
CA GLU A 62 12.14 0.55 -9.69
C GLU A 62 10.99 -0.45 -9.40
N MET A 63 9.92 -0.08 -8.69
CA MET A 63 9.06 -1.11 -8.05
C MET A 63 7.93 -1.72 -8.91
N TYR A 64 7.60 -1.16 -10.09
CA TYR A 64 6.50 -1.66 -10.96
C TYR A 64 7.01 -2.20 -12.29
N ALA A 65 8.24 -2.69 -12.34
CA ALA A 65 8.67 -3.60 -13.39
C ALA A 65 7.99 -4.99 -13.29
N ARG A 66 6.69 -5.03 -12.96
CA ARG A 66 5.82 -6.11 -13.44
C ARG A 66 5.34 -5.66 -14.81
N PRO A 67 5.91 -6.18 -15.92
CA PRO A 67 5.28 -5.97 -17.21
C PRO A 67 3.85 -6.48 -17.09
N LYS A 68 2.86 -5.68 -17.52
CA LYS A 68 1.56 -6.24 -17.88
C LYS A 68 1.81 -7.18 -19.05
N GLY A 69 2.15 -8.42 -18.72
CA GLY A 69 2.08 -9.52 -19.66
C GLY A 69 0.63 -9.72 -20.05
N GLY A 70 0.39 -9.68 -21.36
CA GLY A 70 -0.64 -10.52 -21.97
C GLY A 70 -1.97 -9.85 -22.30
N ASN A 71 -2.18 -9.76 -23.62
CA ASN A 71 -3.47 -9.86 -24.31
C ASN A 71 -4.36 -8.62 -24.38
N ARG A 72 -4.06 -7.78 -25.39
CA ARG A 72 -5.12 -7.16 -26.20
C ARG A 72 -5.55 -8.22 -27.20
N GLY A 73 -6.80 -8.64 -27.12
CA GLY A 73 -7.44 -9.51 -28.11
C GLY A 73 -7.54 -8.86 -29.48
#